data_AF-A0A1B2EYV1-F1
#
_entry.id   AF-A0A1B2EYV1-F1
#
_cell.length_a   1.000
_cell.length_b   1.000
_cell.length_c   1.000
_cell.angle_alpha   90.00
_cell.angle_beta   90.00
_cell.angle_gamma   90.00
#
_symmetry.space_group_name_H-M   'P 1'
#
loop_
_entity.id
_entity.type
_entity.pdbx_description
1 polymer ?
#
loop_
_entity_poly.entity_id
_entity_poly.type
_entity_poly.pdbx_seq_one_letter_code
_entity_poly.pdbx_strand_id
1 'polypeptide(L)'
;MLDNMEDGLKFIWMFDIREPSNPISISTLPTPSEADSAKKGGHSGPHDVHENRPGSFANSELIVAMHRTAGVRGLDRDRYCPAEV
;
A
#
# COMPACT_ATOMS: atom_id res chain seq x y z
N MET A 1 14.91 3.51 16.87
CA MET A 1 13.77 3.49 15.92
C MET A 1 13.94 4.68 14.99
N LEU A 2 13.57 4.53 13.72
CA LEU A 2 13.55 5.62 12.72
C LEU A 2 12.11 6.10 12.59
N ASP A 3 11.63 6.83 13.59
CA ASP A 3 10.24 7.28 13.65
C ASP A 3 10.05 8.58 12.84
N ASN A 4 8.81 9.05 12.73
CA ASN A 4 8.51 10.34 12.09
C ASN A 4 9.01 10.47 10.64
N MET A 5 9.06 9.35 9.91
CA MET A 5 9.57 9.24 8.53
C MET A 5 11.10 9.45 8.38
N GLU A 6 11.88 9.26 9.46
CA GLU A 6 13.36 9.31 9.39
C GLU A 6 13.97 8.23 8.46
N ASP A 7 13.24 7.16 8.17
CA ASP A 7 13.60 6.14 7.19
C ASP A 7 13.05 6.39 5.77
N GLY A 8 12.47 7.57 5.55
CA GLY A 8 12.00 8.04 4.25
C GLY A 8 10.61 7.52 3.86
N LEU A 9 10.20 7.90 2.65
CA LEU A 9 8.91 7.51 2.09
C LEU A 9 8.96 6.05 1.61
N LYS A 10 8.01 5.24 2.06
CA LYS A 10 7.87 3.83 1.71
C LYS A 10 6.61 3.61 0.89
N PHE A 11 6.74 2.89 -0.22
CA PHE A 11 5.65 2.61 -1.13
C PHE A 11 5.20 1.15 -1.07
N ILE A 12 3.94 0.92 -1.42
CA ILE A 12 3.48 -0.40 -1.88
C ILE A 12 3.73 -0.43 -3.39
N TRP A 13 4.48 -1.42 -3.84
CA TRP A 13 4.87 -1.57 -5.24
C TRP A 13 3.98 -2.59 -5.94
N MET A 14 3.56 -2.26 -7.15
CA MET A 14 2.81 -3.18 -8.01
C MET A 14 3.72 -3.71 -9.12
N PHE A 15 3.74 -5.04 -9.25
CA PHE A 15 4.56 -5.75 -10.22
C PHE A 15 3.69 -6.59 -11.15
N ASP A 16 4.01 -6.53 -12.44
CA ASP A 16 3.53 -7.48 -13.43
C ASP A 16 4.42 -8.73 -13.39
N ILE A 17 3.80 -9.86 -13.06
CA ILE A 17 4.47 -11.16 -12.89
C ILE A 17 4.08 -12.19 -13.95
N ARG A 18 3.59 -11.75 -15.13
CA ARG A 18 3.25 -12.65 -16.24
C ARG A 18 4.42 -13.51 -16.70
N GLU A 19 5.65 -13.02 -16.57
CA GLU A 19 6.89 -13.79 -16.67
C GLU A 19 7.52 -13.90 -15.27
N PRO A 20 7.38 -15.04 -14.56
CA PRO A 20 7.84 -15.18 -13.19
C PRO A 20 9.36 -14.98 -13.02
N SER A 21 10.16 -15.25 -14.06
CA SER A 21 11.60 -15.02 -14.02
C SER A 21 12.00 -13.55 -14.21
N ASN A 22 11.06 -12.68 -14.59
CA ASN A 22 11.29 -11.28 -14.89
C ASN A 22 10.11 -10.38 -14.44
N PRO A 23 9.92 -10.20 -13.12
CA PRO A 23 8.89 -9.31 -12.59
C PRO A 23 9.17 -7.85 -12.96
N ILE A 24 8.19 -7.18 -13.56
CA ILE A 24 8.31 -5.78 -13.99
C ILE A 24 7.54 -4.88 -13.04
N SER A 25 8.23 -3.92 -12.42
CA SER A 25 7.55 -2.86 -11.66
C SER A 25 6.76 -1.97 -12.61
N ILE A 26 5.47 -1.78 -12.34
CA ILE A 26 4.56 -1.01 -13.21
C ILE A 26 4.08 0.29 -12.55
N SER A 27 3.88 0.30 -11.23
CA SER A 27 3.43 1.48 -10.49
C SER A 27 3.64 1.30 -8.98
N THR A 28 3.36 2.35 -8.23
CA THR A 28 3.20 2.33 -6.77
C THR A 28 1.76 2.69 -6.42
N LEU A 29 1.21 2.11 -5.35
CA LEU A 29 -0.09 2.54 -4.82
C LEU A 29 0.03 3.91 -4.12
N PRO A 30 -1.04 4.72 -4.13
CA PRO A 30 -1.00 6.05 -3.54
C PRO A 30 -0.68 6.01 -2.04
N THR A 31 0.11 6.98 -1.60
CA THR A 31 0.34 7.22 -0.18
C THR A 31 -0.78 8.11 0.36
N PRO A 32 -1.38 7.79 1.51
CA PRO A 32 -2.43 8.62 2.10
C PRO A 32 -1.98 10.07 2.27
N SER A 33 -2.74 11.01 1.70
CA SER A 33 -2.44 12.45 1.76
C SER A 33 -2.84 13.10 3.08
N GLU A 34 -3.79 12.50 3.80
CA GLU A 34 -4.51 13.14 4.91
C GLU A 34 -3.85 13.03 6.29
N ALA A 35 -2.60 12.59 6.36
CA ALA A 35 -1.93 12.50 7.63
C ALA A 35 -0.60 13.23 7.55
N ASP A 36 -0.43 14.22 8.43
CA ASP A 36 0.86 14.51 9.05
C ASP A 36 1.34 13.24 9.80
N SER A 37 1.58 12.15 9.07
CA SER A 37 2.00 10.85 9.59
C SER A 37 3.31 11.00 10.38
N ALA A 38 4.15 11.95 9.97
CA ALA A 38 5.33 12.38 10.71
C ALA A 38 5.02 13.02 12.08
N LYS A 39 3.86 13.67 12.25
CA LYS A 39 3.45 14.30 13.53
C LYS A 39 2.66 13.37 14.44
N LYS A 40 2.12 12.26 13.91
CA LYS A 40 1.38 11.25 14.70
C LYS A 40 2.30 10.40 15.58
N GLY A 41 3.62 10.52 15.43
CA GLY A 41 4.61 9.77 16.19
C GLY A 41 4.75 8.32 15.71
N GLY A 42 5.92 7.74 15.94
CA GLY A 42 6.20 6.36 15.59
C GLY A 42 6.43 6.13 14.08
N HIS A 43 6.46 4.85 13.73
CA HIS A 43 6.74 4.40 12.37
C HIS A 43 5.56 4.62 11.42
N SER A 44 5.85 5.26 10.29
CA SER A 44 4.88 5.59 9.24
C SER A 44 5.08 4.74 7.99
N GLY A 45 4.02 4.65 7.19
CA GLY A 45 4.02 3.94 5.91
C GLY A 45 3.24 2.62 5.93
N PRO A 46 3.30 1.88 4.81
CA PRO A 46 2.66 0.58 4.65
C PRO A 46 3.17 -0.43 5.68
N HIS A 47 2.29 -1.31 6.15
CA HIS A 47 2.60 -2.35 7.11
C HIS A 47 2.15 -3.71 6.65
N ASP A 48 0.94 -3.82 6.10
CA ASP A 48 0.36 -5.08 5.65
C ASP A 48 -0.55 -4.85 4.45
N VAL A 49 -0.76 -5.93 3.68
CA VAL A 49 -1.79 -6.04 2.64
C VAL A 49 -2.70 -7.20 3.00
N HIS A 50 -4.01 -7.01 2.85
CA HIS A 50 -5.01 -8.05 3.07
C HIS A 50 -5.09 -8.98 1.86
N GLU A 51 -4.95 -10.28 2.11
CA GLU A 51 -5.06 -11.31 1.08
C GLU A 51 -6.51 -11.81 0.97
N ASN A 52 -6.99 -11.96 -0.27
CA ASN A 52 -8.30 -12.55 -0.57
C ASN A 52 -8.34 -14.05 -0.24
N ARG A 53 -8.46 -14.41 1.05
CA ARG A 53 -8.56 -15.80 1.52
C ARG A 53 -10.01 -16.26 1.66
N PRO A 54 -10.32 -17.55 1.43
CA PRO A 54 -11.65 -18.10 1.69
C PRO A 54 -12.12 -17.80 3.12
N GLY A 55 -13.36 -17.31 3.27
CA GLY A 55 -13.94 -16.95 4.58
C GLY A 55 -13.54 -15.57 5.10
N SER A 56 -12.78 -14.78 4.34
CA SER A 56 -12.51 -13.36 4.61
C SER A 56 -13.14 -12.46 3.55
N PHE A 57 -13.05 -11.14 3.73
CA PHE A 57 -13.40 -10.20 2.66
C PHE A 57 -12.55 -10.51 1.42
N ALA A 58 -13.20 -10.73 0.28
CA ALA A 58 -12.54 -11.02 -0.98
C ALA A 58 -13.12 -10.12 -2.08
N ASN A 59 -12.26 -9.38 -2.76
CA ASN A 59 -12.66 -8.46 -3.82
C ASN A 59 -11.58 -8.44 -4.92
N SER A 60 -11.97 -8.54 -6.19
CA SER A 60 -11.04 -8.55 -7.32
C SER A 60 -10.63 -7.16 -7.80
N GLU A 61 -11.35 -6.11 -7.40
CA GLU A 61 -11.17 -4.73 -7.84
C GLU A 61 -10.44 -3.86 -6.80
N LEU A 62 -10.44 -4.26 -5.53
CA LEU A 62 -9.83 -3.52 -4.43
C LEU A 62 -8.62 -4.25 -3.85
N ILE A 63 -7.53 -3.50 -3.69
CA ILE A 63 -6.40 -3.84 -2.85
C ILE A 63 -6.63 -3.17 -1.50
N VAL A 64 -6.63 -3.94 -0.41
CA VAL A 64 -6.79 -3.41 0.94
C VAL A 64 -5.46 -3.44 1.66
N ALA A 65 -4.97 -2.29 2.11
CA ALA A 65 -3.68 -2.15 2.76
C ALA A 65 -3.77 -1.41 4.10
N MET A 66 -2.95 -1.83 5.07
CA MET A 66 -2.80 -1.14 6.35
C MET A 66 -1.58 -0.23 6.29
N HIS A 67 -1.80 1.05 6.60
CA HIS A 67 -0.75 2.02 6.88
C HIS A 67 -0.73 2.29 8.38
N ARG A 68 0.42 2.18 9.05
CA ARG A 68 0.52 2.28 10.52
C ARG A 68 -0.20 3.51 11.10
N THR A 69 0.30 4.70 10.80
CA THR A 69 -0.24 5.97 11.34
C THR A 69 -1.45 6.50 10.56
N ALA A 70 -1.83 5.83 9.48
CA ALA A 70 -2.92 6.29 8.61
C ALA A 70 -4.17 5.38 8.67
N GLY A 71 -4.05 4.13 9.11
CA GLY A 71 -5.15 3.15 9.16
C GLY A 71 -5.27 2.32 7.87
N VAL A 72 -6.43 1.69 7.69
CA VAL A 72 -6.74 0.84 6.53
C VAL A 72 -7.12 1.68 5.32
N ARG A 73 -6.72 1.24 4.12
CA ARG A 73 -6.92 1.92 2.84
C ARG A 73 -7.49 0.95 1.81
N GLY A 74 -8.51 1.40 1.07
CA GLY A 74 -9.04 0.72 -0.11
C GLY A 74 -8.46 1.39 -1.35
N LEU A 75 -7.78 0.61 -2.18
CA LEU A 75 -7.03 1.09 -3.34
C LEU A 75 -7.57 0.36 -4.55
N ASP A 76 -7.84 1.06 -5.65
CA ASP A 76 -8.23 0.38 -6.88
C ASP A 76 -7.03 -0.38 -7.49
N ARG A 77 -7.33 -1.22 -8.47
CA ARG A 77 -6.34 -2.06 -9.15
C ARG A 77 -5.81 -1.49 -10.48
N ASP A 78 -6.05 -0.22 -10.78
CA ASP A 78 -5.50 0.39 -12.00
C ASP A 78 -3.98 0.23 -11.97
N ARG A 79 -3.47 -0.42 -13.02
CA ARG A 79 -2.06 -0.81 -13.11
C ARG A 79 -1.13 0.39 -13.27
N TYR A 80 -1.62 1.48 -13.83
CA TYR A 80 -0.83 2.62 -14.27
C TYR A 80 -1.10 3.88 -13.45
N CYS A 81 -2.34 4.06 -12.99
CA CYS A 81 -2.75 5.22 -12.22
C CYS A 81 -3.68 4.82 -11.05
N PRO A 82 -3.19 4.00 -10.09
CA PRO A 82 -4.02 3.55 -8.98
C PRO A 82 -4.47 4.71 -8.09
N ALA A 83 -5.73 4.70 -7.66
CA ALA A 83 -6.29 5.66 -6.73
C ALA A 83 -6.83 5.01 -5.44
N GLU A 84 -6.97 5.81 -4.39
CA GLU A 84 -7.71 5.43 -3.18
C GLU A 84 -9.22 5.65 -3.43
N VAL A 85 -10.06 4.74 -2.91
CA VAL A 85 -11.52 4.68 -3.17
C VAL A 85 -12.33 4.92 -1.90
#